data_AF-A0A679HQH7-F1
#
_entry.id   AF-A0A679HQH7-F1
#
_cell.length_a   1.000
_cell.length_b   1.000
_cell.length_c   1.000
_cell.angle_alpha   90.00
_cell.angle_beta   90.00
_cell.angle_gamma   90.00
#
_symmetry.space_group_name_H-M   'P 1'
#
loop_
_entity.id
_entity.type
_entity.pdbx_description
1 polymer ?
#
loop_
_entity_poly.entity_id
_entity_poly.type
_entity_poly.pdbx_seq_one_letter_code
_entity_poly.pdbx_strand_id
1 'polypeptide(L)' 'MGKKKAEDSEETTLKKKVASKLTGHENPEGDPALRSLRKRLKREQRRRRSLALRKKNAAGSKPAEAASLAS' A
#
# COMPACT_ATOMS: atom_id res chain seq x y z
N MET A 1 18.78 1.35 22.16
CA MET A 1 17.75 0.81 21.24
C MET A 1 17.20 1.95 20.39
N GLY A 2 17.83 2.19 19.23
CA GLY A 2 17.52 3.34 18.37
C GLY A 2 16.06 3.35 17.95
N LYS A 3 15.43 4.52 18.07
CA LYS A 3 14.06 4.78 17.62
C LYS A 3 13.99 4.38 16.15
N LYS A 4 13.32 3.27 15.83
CA LYS A 4 12.98 2.93 14.45
C LYS A 4 12.09 4.07 13.97
N LYS A 5 12.67 5.04 13.24
CA LYS A 5 11.89 6.01 12.48
C LYS A 5 10.85 5.19 11.75
N ALA A 6 9.57 5.55 11.84
CA ALA A 6 8.52 4.89 11.09
C ALA A 6 8.97 4.84 9.63
N GLU A 7 9.52 3.69 9.22
CA GLU A 7 10.07 3.55 7.89
C GLU A 7 8.90 3.80 6.97
N ASP A 8 9.08 4.78 6.07
CA ASP A 8 8.13 5.07 5.01
C ASP A 8 7.63 3.73 4.45
N SER A 9 6.32 3.52 4.48
CA SER A 9 5.73 2.28 3.98
C SER A 9 6.30 1.95 2.60
N GLU A 10 6.48 0.66 2.29
CA GLU A 10 7.00 0.26 0.97
C GLU A 10 6.25 0.92 -0.20
N GLU A 11 4.95 1.16 -0.06
CA GLU A 11 4.17 1.93 -1.02
C GLU A 11 4.65 3.38 -1.20
N THR A 12 4.96 4.12 -0.14
CA THR A 12 5.40 5.53 -0.23
C THR A 12 6.81 5.63 -0.79
N THR A 13 7.72 4.72 -0.42
CA THR A 13 9.05 4.63 -1.04
C THR A 13 8.98 4.25 -2.52
N LEU A 14 8.10 3.32 -2.92
CA LEU A 14 7.90 2.95 -4.32
C LEU A 14 7.27 4.09 -5.14
N LYS A 15 6.32 4.84 -4.58
CA LYS A 15 5.75 6.04 -5.22
C LYS A 15 6.83 7.09 -5.48
N LYS A 16 7.65 7.40 -4.49
CA LYS A 16 8.79 8.34 -4.62
C LYS A 16 9.74 7.88 -5.73
N LYS A 17 10.16 6.60 -5.74
CA LYS A 17 11.04 6.04 -6.78
C LYS A 17 10.46 6.10 -8.19
N VAL A 18 9.16 5.82 -8.34
CA VAL A 18 8.48 5.92 -9.64
C VAL A 18 8.42 7.37 -10.12
N ALA A 19 8.08 8.32 -9.23
CA ALA A 19 8.03 9.74 -9.56
C ALA A 19 9.41 10.28 -9.98
N SER A 20 10.47 9.97 -9.22
CA SER A 20 11.83 10.40 -9.55
C SER A 20 12.35 9.84 -10.89
N LYS A 21 11.89 8.64 -11.29
CA LYS A 21 12.26 8.06 -12.59
C LYS A 21 11.44 8.61 -13.75
N LEU A 22 10.23 9.09 -13.49
CA LEU A 22 9.34 9.67 -14.51
C LEU A 22 9.86 11.01 -15.02
N THR A 23 10.49 11.83 -14.17
CA THR A 23 10.96 13.17 -14.52
C THR A 23 12.16 13.20 -15.46
N GLY A 24 12.82 12.07 -15.70
CA GLY A 24 14.02 11.97 -16.55
C GLY A 24 13.90 10.99 -17.71
N HIS A 25 12.69 10.51 -18.03
CA HIS A 25 12.47 9.51 -19.08
C HIS A 25 11.61 10.08 -20.22
N GLU A 26 12.19 10.19 -21.42
CA GLU A 26 11.46 10.57 -22.64
C GLU A 26 10.42 9.50 -23.04
N ASN A 27 10.72 8.22 -22.80
CA ASN A 27 9.78 7.11 -22.98
C ASN A 27 9.66 6.27 -21.69
N PRO A 28 8.74 6.62 -20.78
CA PRO A 28 8.58 5.92 -19.50
C PRO A 28 7.89 4.55 -19.62
N GLU A 29 7.20 4.25 -20.72
CA GLU A 29 6.58 2.93 -20.95
C GLU A 29 7.57 1.91 -21.51
N GLY A 30 8.61 2.38 -22.20
CA GLY A 30 9.67 1.57 -22.79
C GLY A 30 10.70 1.07 -21.78
N ASP A 31 10.92 1.77 -20.65
CA ASP A 31 11.94 1.40 -19.66
C ASP A 31 11.56 0.12 -18.86
N PRO A 32 12.31 -0.99 -19.01
CA PRO A 32 12.05 -2.20 -18.24
C PRO A 32 12.21 -1.99 -16.71
N ALA A 33 13.07 -1.07 -16.28
CA ALA A 33 13.27 -0.77 -14.86
C ALA A 33 12.07 -0.01 -14.27
N LEU A 34 11.58 1.04 -14.94
CA LEU A 34 10.37 1.75 -14.54
C LEU A 34 9.13 0.85 -14.60
N ARG A 35 9.02 0.01 -15.63
CA ARG A 35 7.95 -1.01 -15.73
C ARG A 35 7.97 -1.96 -14.53
N SER A 36 9.15 -2.42 -14.11
CA SER A 36 9.32 -3.30 -12.95
C SER A 36 8.94 -2.60 -11.64
N LEU A 37 9.31 -1.33 -11.47
CA LEU A 37 8.92 -0.53 -10.30
C LEU A 37 7.41 -0.33 -10.21
N ARG A 38 6.75 0.00 -11.33
CA ARG A 38 5.29 0.12 -11.39
C ARG A 38 4.58 -1.19 -11.07
N LYS A 39 5.10 -2.32 -11.57
CA LYS A 39 4.59 -3.66 -11.21
C LYS A 39 4.70 -3.91 -9.71
N ARG A 40 5.84 -3.59 -9.09
CA ARG A 40 6.03 -3.73 -7.64
C ARG A 40 5.07 -2.84 -6.85
N LEU A 41 4.90 -1.59 -7.25
CA LEU A 41 3.92 -0.67 -6.63
C LEU A 41 2.49 -1.22 -6.69
N LYS A 42 2.06 -1.71 -7.85
CA LYS A 42 0.72 -2.33 -7.99
C LYS A 42 0.55 -3.56 -7.10
N ARG A 43 1.59 -4.40 -6.94
CA ARG A 43 1.55 -5.56 -6.02
C ARG A 43 1.38 -5.12 -4.57
N GLU A 44 2.12 -4.11 -4.13
CA GLU A 44 2.02 -3.61 -2.76
C GLU A 44 0.65 -2.98 -2.47
N GLN A 45 0.10 -2.21 -3.42
CA GLN A 45 -1.28 -1.71 -3.33
C GLN A 45 -2.32 -2.83 -3.25
N ARG A 46 -2.15 -3.92 -4.01
CA ARG A 46 -3.02 -5.11 -3.91
C ARG A 46 -2.90 -5.77 -2.53
N ARG A 47 -1.68 -5.93 -2.01
CA ARG A 47 -1.44 -6.48 -0.67
C ARG A 47 -2.12 -5.63 0.41
N ARG A 48 -1.93 -4.31 0.37
CA ARG A 48 -2.61 -3.33 1.25
C ARG A 48 -4.13 -3.48 1.21
N ARG A 49 -4.72 -3.54 0.01
CA ARG A 49 -6.17 -3.77 -0.15
C ARG A 49 -6.63 -5.10 0.42
N SER A 50 -5.89 -6.19 0.15
CA SER A 50 -6.22 -7.51 0.69
C SER A 50 -6.17 -7.53 2.23
N LEU A 51 -5.15 -6.91 2.84
CA LEU A 51 -5.05 -6.78 4.29
C LEU A 51 -6.19 -5.94 4.87
N ALA A 52 -6.56 -4.83 4.20
CA ALA A 52 -7.69 -4.01 4.62
C ALA A 52 -9.02 -4.79 4.55
N LEU A 53 -9.24 -5.56 3.47
CA LEU A 53 -10.42 -6.43 3.33
C LEU A 53 -10.44 -7.53 4.39
N ARG A 54 -9.31 -8.18 4.67
CA ARG A 54 -9.22 -9.19 5.76
C ARG A 54 -9.55 -8.57 7.11
N LYS A 55 -9.02 -7.38 7.41
CA LYS A 55 -9.35 -6.64 8.63
C LYS A 55 -10.83 -6.28 8.71
N LYS A 56 -11.43 -5.81 7.61
CA LYS A 56 -12.87 -5.52 7.53
C LYS A 56 -13.71 -6.78 7.79
N ASN A 57 -13.36 -7.89 7.15
CA ASN A 57 -14.09 -9.15 7.30
C ASN A 57 -13.92 -9.75 8.70
N ALA A 58 -12.73 -9.68 9.29
CA ALA A 58 -12.49 -10.08 10.68
C ALA A 58 -13.18 -9.16 11.70
N ALA A 59 -13.35 -7.87 11.37
CA ALA A 59 -14.15 -6.95 12.17
C ALA A 59 -15.66 -7.23 12.04
N GLY A 60 -16.11 -7.68 10.86
CA GLY A 60 -17.49 -8.12 10.62
C GLY A 60 -17.83 -9.53 11.11
N SER A 61 -16.83 -10.33 11.53
CA SER A 61 -17.04 -11.62 12.18
C SER A 61 -17.08 -11.53 13.71
N LYS A 62 -17.09 -10.32 14.29
CA LYS A 62 -17.60 -10.12 15.64
C LYS A 62 -19.12 -10.06 15.52
N PRO A 63 -19.88 -11.00 16.12
CA PRO A 63 -21.33 -10.96 16.03
C PRO A 63 -21.86 -9.64 16.59
N ALA A 64 -22.97 -9.20 16.01
CA ALA A 64 -23.71 -8.01 16.36
C ALA A 64 -24.21 -8.04 17.82
N GLU A 65 -23.34 -7.73 18.78
CA GLU A 65 -23.70 -7.62 20.20
C GLU A 65 -23.18 -6.33 20.85
N ALA A 66 -23.04 -5.26 20.07
CA ALA A 66 -22.66 -3.93 20.57
C ALA A 66 -23.51 -2.80 19.97
N ALA A 67 -24.74 -3.12 19.54
CA ALA A 67 -25.71 -2.15 19.02
C ALA A 67 -27.09 -2.24 19.69
N SER A 68 -27.15 -2.74 20.93
CA SER A 68 -28.37 -2.75 21.76
C SER A 68 -28.13 -2.26 23.21
N LEU A 69 -26.98 -1.66 23.50
CA LEU A 69 -26.69 -1.01 24.78
C LEU A 69 -26.16 0.41 24.57
N ALA A 70 -26.99 1.25 23.95
CA ALA A 70 -26.87 2.70 24.06
C ALA A 70 -28.28 3.29 23.89
N SER A 71 -28.95 3.39 25.06
CA SER A 71 -29.93 4.42 25.46
C SER A 71 -31.02 4.82 24.47
#